data_AF-A0A4V1J1R3-F1
#
_entry.id   AF-A0A4V1J1R3-F1
#
_cell.length_a   1.000
_cell.length_b   1.000
_cell.length_c   1.000
_cell.angle_alpha   90.00
_cell.angle_beta   90.00
_cell.angle_gamma   90.00
#
_symmetry.space_group_name_H-M   'P 1'
#
loop_
_entity.id
_entity.type
_entity.pdbx_description
1 polymer ?
#
loop_
_entity_poly.entity_id
_entity_poly.type
_entity_poly.pdbx_seq_one_letter_code
_entity_poly.pdbx_strand_id
1 'polypeptide(L)'
;MPVQAAAVHGAVLNGHGAQFEQFGVEMFGHQHPSSDVELIEMGWSFVQRLHLPGTAKLEINSIGKLAERHDYIEKLRAYLAANKTALSADSQRRLTENPLRVLDSKAPEDQPIIAGAPRIVEHLTAESRRRFQFVSQMLDALRIPHAVNWRLVRGLDYYNDTVWEIKYADAQLGASQDTILAGGRYDKLVGTLSGSSVDVPAVGWAAGIDRLALIMSQSASMQAGSDTAAAPSIGVVSLPLRATTENDGDGDGDDGALTVEAVNGRIHALAAQTASRIRETGRACIMLHQTTTRAPPIGRILKQAHEMNMQAVVLVGENEAATGQLTVRRMGTREQATCTEEQLSALLARWLDRPADGTNAQ
;
A
#
# COMPACT_ATOMS: atom_id res chain seq x y z
N MET A 1 5.84 -1.68 36.61
CA MET A 1 6.68 -2.25 35.53
C MET A 1 6.07 -1.83 34.20
N PRO A 2 6.75 -1.06 33.36
CA PRO A 2 6.19 -0.66 32.08
C PRO A 2 6.25 -1.84 31.11
N VAL A 3 5.10 -2.21 30.57
CA VAL A 3 4.99 -3.14 29.44
C VAL A 3 5.53 -2.39 28.22
N GLN A 4 6.76 -2.71 27.81
CA GLN A 4 7.25 -2.36 26.49
C GLN A 4 6.44 -3.15 25.46
N ALA A 5 5.51 -2.48 24.79
CA ALA A 5 5.02 -2.94 23.51
C ALA A 5 6.18 -2.86 22.53
N ALA A 6 6.90 -3.98 22.36
CA ALA A 6 7.83 -4.16 21.27
C ALA A 6 7.01 -4.17 19.98
N ALA A 7 6.92 -3.02 19.31
CA ALA A 7 6.53 -2.98 17.92
C ALA A 7 7.62 -3.74 17.14
N VAL A 8 7.38 -5.01 16.86
CA VAL A 8 8.12 -5.76 15.87
C VAL A 8 7.71 -5.20 14.52
N HIS A 9 8.28 -4.05 14.16
CA HIS A 9 8.41 -3.66 12.76
C HIS A 9 9.44 -4.60 12.16
N GLY A 10 8.99 -5.81 11.82
CA GLY A 10 9.73 -6.69 10.94
C GLY A 10 9.84 -5.96 9.61
N ALA A 11 11.00 -5.38 9.33
CA ALA A 11 11.32 -4.88 8.01
C ALA A 11 11.12 -6.05 7.03
N VAL A 12 10.07 -5.98 6.22
CA VAL A 12 9.81 -6.93 5.14
C VAL A 12 10.84 -6.63 4.06
N LEU A 13 12.06 -7.14 4.23
CA LEU A 13 13.18 -6.81 3.37
C LEU A 13 13.04 -7.36 1.94
N ASN A 14 12.08 -8.26 1.67
CA ASN A 14 11.98 -8.99 0.39
C ASN A 14 10.55 -9.14 -0.18
N GLY A 15 9.55 -8.41 0.33
CA GLY A 15 8.14 -8.56 -0.11
C GLY A 15 7.51 -9.95 0.11
N HIS A 16 8.13 -10.80 0.94
CA HIS A 16 7.68 -12.16 1.28
C HIS A 16 7.48 -12.27 2.79
N GLY A 17 6.50 -11.56 3.32
CA GLY A 17 6.05 -11.77 4.70
C GLY A 17 5.26 -13.08 4.80
N ALA A 18 5.27 -13.71 5.98
CA ALA A 18 4.30 -14.76 6.31
C ALA A 18 2.85 -14.24 6.26
N GLN A 19 2.70 -12.92 6.43
CA GLN A 19 1.51 -12.15 6.13
C GLN A 19 1.85 -11.18 4.99
N PHE A 20 0.95 -11.07 4.02
CA PHE A 20 1.00 -10.11 2.92
C PHE A 20 -0.42 -9.70 2.56
N GLU A 21 -0.58 -8.52 1.99
CA GLU A 21 -1.85 -7.98 1.51
C GLU A 21 -1.92 -8.09 0.00
N GLN A 22 -3.06 -8.54 -0.49
CA GLN A 22 -3.37 -8.57 -1.91
C GLN A 22 -4.78 -8.08 -2.12
N PHE A 23 -5.02 -7.52 -3.30
CA PHE A 23 -6.37 -7.26 -3.80
C PHE A 23 -6.51 -7.93 -5.16
N GLY A 24 -7.75 -8.15 -5.58
CA GLY A 24 -8.03 -8.82 -6.83
C GLY A 24 -9.42 -8.52 -7.36
N VAL A 25 -9.64 -8.92 -8.60
CA VAL A 25 -10.91 -8.79 -9.29
C VAL A 25 -11.27 -10.14 -9.86
N GLU A 26 -12.51 -10.57 -9.62
CA GLU A 26 -13.05 -11.85 -10.06
C GLU A 26 -14.34 -11.63 -10.85
N MET A 27 -14.48 -12.33 -11.97
CA MET A 27 -15.70 -12.34 -12.79
C MET A 27 -16.21 -13.77 -12.93
N PHE A 28 -17.44 -13.99 -12.47
CA PHE A 28 -18.12 -15.29 -12.50
C PHE A 28 -19.25 -15.31 -13.54
N GLY A 29 -19.57 -16.51 -14.04
CA GLY A 29 -20.70 -16.75 -14.95
C GLY A 29 -20.46 -16.38 -16.42
N HIS A 30 -19.26 -15.91 -16.78
CA HIS A 30 -18.94 -15.44 -18.13
C HIS A 30 -17.94 -16.36 -18.84
N GLN A 31 -18.44 -17.14 -19.80
CA GLN A 31 -17.64 -18.11 -20.54
C GLN A 31 -16.90 -17.51 -21.73
N HIS A 32 -17.43 -16.44 -22.34
CA HIS A 32 -16.87 -15.89 -23.57
C HIS A 32 -15.44 -15.33 -23.34
N PRO A 33 -14.48 -15.54 -24.26
CA PRO A 33 -13.07 -15.10 -24.11
C PRO A 33 -12.88 -13.58 -23.94
N SER A 34 -13.89 -12.77 -24.23
CA SER A 34 -13.87 -11.33 -23.93
C SER A 34 -13.74 -11.02 -22.45
N SER A 35 -14.23 -11.90 -21.56
CA SER A 35 -14.04 -11.72 -20.12
C SER A 35 -12.56 -11.83 -19.73
N ASP A 36 -11.81 -12.76 -20.33
CA ASP A 36 -10.36 -12.86 -20.13
C ASP A 36 -9.66 -11.57 -20.60
N VAL A 37 -10.06 -11.04 -21.76
CA VAL A 37 -9.54 -9.79 -22.31
C VAL A 37 -9.83 -8.61 -21.37
N GLU A 38 -11.06 -8.49 -20.86
CA GLU A 38 -11.46 -7.42 -19.95
C GLU A 38 -10.66 -7.46 -18.66
N LEU A 39 -10.47 -8.65 -18.07
CA LEU A 39 -9.70 -8.79 -16.83
C LEU A 39 -8.20 -8.51 -17.05
N ILE A 40 -7.64 -8.91 -18.20
CA ILE A 40 -6.26 -8.57 -18.57
C ILE A 40 -6.11 -7.06 -18.80
N GLU A 41 -7.04 -6.43 -19.52
CA GLU A 41 -7.03 -4.99 -19.78
C GLU A 41 -7.14 -4.21 -18.48
N MET A 42 -8.05 -4.59 -17.58
CA MET A 42 -8.24 -3.94 -16.29
C MET A 42 -6.97 -4.02 -15.43
N GLY A 43 -6.33 -5.20 -15.36
CA GLY A 43 -5.07 -5.37 -14.66
C GLY A 43 -3.92 -4.57 -15.30
N TRP A 44 -3.86 -4.54 -16.63
CA TRP A 44 -2.86 -3.75 -17.37
C TRP A 44 -3.05 -2.25 -17.14
N SER A 45 -4.27 -1.74 -17.32
CA SER A 45 -4.65 -0.34 -17.11
C SER A 45 -4.37 0.11 -15.69
N PHE A 46 -4.67 -0.74 -14.70
CA PHE A 46 -4.32 -0.50 -13.31
C PHE A 46 -2.80 -0.30 -13.14
N VAL A 47 -1.97 -1.24 -13.60
CA VAL A 47 -0.51 -1.14 -13.48
C VAL A 47 0.03 0.10 -14.19
N GLN A 48 -0.46 0.42 -15.39
CA GLN A 48 -0.03 1.62 -16.13
C GLN A 48 -0.36 2.91 -15.36
N ARG A 49 -1.53 2.98 -14.72
CA ARG A 49 -1.96 4.14 -13.93
C ARG A 49 -1.21 4.32 -12.61
N LEU A 50 -0.49 3.31 -12.13
CA LEU A 50 0.41 3.46 -11.00
C LEU A 50 1.68 4.25 -11.36
N HIS A 51 1.96 4.45 -12.65
CA HIS A 51 3.14 5.19 -13.13
C HIS A 51 4.45 4.67 -12.51
N LEU A 52 4.59 3.35 -12.40
CA LEU A 52 5.82 2.73 -11.91
C LEU A 52 7.00 3.14 -12.83
N PRO A 53 8.20 3.42 -12.29
CA PRO A 53 9.29 4.07 -13.04
C PRO A 53 9.92 3.20 -14.14
N GLY A 54 9.66 1.90 -14.13
CA GLY A 54 10.18 0.90 -15.04
C GLY A 54 9.15 0.39 -16.04
N THR A 55 9.49 -0.66 -16.78
CA THR A 55 8.62 -1.20 -17.82
C THR A 55 7.91 -2.45 -17.35
N ALA A 56 6.59 -2.36 -17.23
CA ALA A 56 5.72 -3.51 -17.08
C ALA A 56 5.67 -4.33 -18.38
N LYS A 57 5.67 -5.65 -18.25
CA LYS A 57 5.56 -6.61 -19.37
C LYS A 57 4.45 -7.59 -19.07
N LEU A 58 3.46 -7.66 -19.96
CA LEU A 58 2.41 -8.66 -19.90
C LEU A 58 2.89 -9.95 -20.59
N GLU A 59 2.86 -11.06 -19.86
CA GLU A 59 3.06 -12.40 -20.41
C GLU A 59 1.74 -13.18 -20.34
N ILE A 60 1.38 -13.84 -21.45
CA ILE A 60 0.17 -14.66 -21.54
C ILE A 60 0.50 -16.08 -21.98
N ASN A 61 -0.35 -17.03 -21.61
CA ASN A 61 -0.31 -18.40 -22.09
C ASN A 61 -1.72 -19.01 -22.06
N SER A 62 -1.89 -20.14 -22.76
CA SER A 62 -3.05 -21.01 -22.55
C SER A 62 -2.57 -22.38 -22.09
N ILE A 63 -3.13 -22.84 -20.97
CA ILE A 63 -2.86 -24.15 -20.38
C ILE A 63 -3.99 -25.16 -20.63
N GLY A 64 -4.88 -24.82 -21.57
CA GLY A 64 -5.99 -25.64 -22.03
C GLY A 64 -6.99 -26.05 -20.93
N LYS A 65 -7.97 -26.84 -21.33
CA LYS A 65 -8.89 -27.51 -20.41
C LYS A 65 -8.16 -28.65 -19.68
N LEU A 66 -8.80 -29.13 -18.62
CA LEU A 66 -8.24 -30.16 -17.75
C LEU A 66 -7.79 -31.43 -18.50
N ALA A 67 -8.60 -31.92 -19.46
CA ALA A 67 -8.27 -33.11 -20.24
C ALA A 67 -7.03 -32.92 -21.11
N GLU A 68 -6.95 -31.79 -21.82
CA GLU A 68 -5.79 -31.42 -22.65
C GLU A 68 -4.52 -31.30 -21.82
N ARG A 69 -4.65 -30.72 -20.61
CA ARG A 69 -3.54 -30.61 -19.66
C ARG A 69 -3.09 -31.97 -19.17
N HIS A 70 -4.00 -32.89 -18.87
CA HIS A 70 -3.63 -34.25 -18.45
C HIS A 70 -2.81 -34.95 -19.54
N ASP A 71 -3.27 -34.91 -20.79
CA ASP A 71 -2.54 -35.50 -21.92
C ASP A 71 -1.15 -34.86 -22.11
N TYR A 72 -1.05 -33.56 -21.91
CA TYR A 72 0.22 -32.84 -21.96
C TYR A 72 1.15 -33.21 -20.80
N ILE A 73 0.63 -33.31 -19.57
CA ILE A 73 1.40 -33.66 -18.38
C ILE A 73 2.08 -35.02 -18.56
N GLU A 74 1.40 -36.01 -19.15
CA GLU A 74 2.00 -37.32 -19.39
C GLU A 74 3.18 -37.26 -20.37
N LYS A 75 3.06 -36.46 -21.43
CA LYS A 75 4.17 -36.22 -22.38
C LYS A 75 5.33 -35.49 -21.72
N LEU A 76 5.03 -34.46 -20.94
CA LEU A 76 6.03 -33.69 -20.19
C LEU A 76 6.74 -34.57 -19.16
N ARG A 77 5.98 -35.41 -18.44
CA ARG A 77 6.50 -36.37 -17.46
C ARG A 77 7.46 -37.35 -18.11
N ALA A 78 7.08 -37.94 -19.25
CA ALA A 78 7.94 -38.86 -19.99
C ALA A 78 9.25 -38.17 -20.43
N TYR A 79 9.16 -36.96 -20.98
CA TYR A 79 10.32 -36.17 -21.39
C TYR A 79 11.25 -35.84 -20.21
N LEU A 80 10.70 -35.35 -19.11
CA LEU A 80 11.48 -34.98 -17.92
C LEU A 80 12.07 -36.21 -17.22
N ALA A 81 11.37 -37.35 -17.20
CA ALA A 81 11.88 -38.60 -16.66
C ALA A 81 13.10 -39.11 -17.43
N ALA A 82 13.10 -38.97 -18.76
CA ALA A 82 14.26 -39.31 -19.60
C ALA A 82 15.49 -38.42 -19.31
N ASN A 83 15.26 -37.20 -18.82
CA ASN A 83 16.31 -36.23 -18.49
C ASN A 83 16.55 -36.10 -16.96
N LYS A 84 15.98 -36.99 -16.14
CA LYS A 84 15.88 -36.81 -14.68
C LYS A 84 17.22 -36.57 -13.99
N THR A 85 18.28 -37.27 -14.41
CA THR A 85 19.61 -37.17 -13.79
C THR A 85 20.31 -35.83 -14.05
N ALA A 86 19.88 -35.10 -15.08
CA ALA A 86 20.41 -33.78 -15.42
C ALA A 86 19.56 -32.63 -14.83
N LEU A 87 18.42 -32.95 -14.21
CA LEU A 87 17.60 -31.97 -13.50
C LEU A 87 18.14 -31.69 -12.10
N SER A 88 17.95 -30.46 -11.63
CA SER A 88 18.19 -30.07 -10.25
C SER A 88 17.37 -30.92 -9.26
N ALA A 89 17.83 -31.04 -8.02
CA ALA A 89 17.13 -31.82 -6.99
C ALA A 89 15.68 -31.34 -6.75
N ASP A 90 15.45 -30.03 -6.84
CA ASP A 90 14.11 -29.45 -6.71
C ASP A 90 13.22 -29.84 -7.90
N SER A 91 13.74 -29.76 -9.12
CA SER A 91 13.02 -30.19 -10.33
C SER A 91 12.74 -31.70 -10.34
N GLN A 92 13.64 -32.52 -9.80
CA GLN A 92 13.40 -33.95 -9.63
C GLN A 92 12.23 -34.25 -8.66
N ARG A 93 12.07 -33.45 -7.60
CA ARG A 93 10.92 -33.54 -6.68
C ARG A 93 9.63 -33.05 -7.36
N ARG A 94 9.69 -31.90 -8.04
CA ARG A 94 8.53 -31.34 -8.76
C ARG A 94 8.05 -32.27 -9.87
N LEU A 95 8.94 -33.00 -10.52
CA LEU A 95 8.57 -34.04 -11.50
C LEU A 95 7.62 -35.08 -10.90
N THR A 96 7.78 -35.47 -9.63
CA THR A 96 6.87 -36.43 -9.00
C THR A 96 5.54 -35.80 -8.59
N GLU A 97 5.55 -34.58 -8.06
CA GLU A 97 4.37 -33.91 -7.52
C GLU A 97 3.53 -33.21 -8.61
N ASN A 98 4.15 -32.29 -9.35
CA ASN A 98 3.53 -31.49 -10.39
C ASN A 98 4.56 -31.13 -11.47
N PRO A 99 4.66 -31.92 -12.56
CA PRO A 99 5.64 -31.72 -13.63
C PRO A 99 5.61 -30.33 -14.27
N LEU A 100 4.46 -29.64 -14.27
CA LEU A 100 4.35 -28.29 -14.84
C LEU A 100 5.27 -27.31 -14.12
N ARG A 101 5.43 -27.45 -12.80
CA ARG A 101 6.29 -26.56 -11.99
C ARG A 101 7.77 -26.69 -12.32
N VAL A 102 8.19 -27.71 -13.07
CA VAL A 102 9.58 -27.81 -13.57
C VAL A 102 9.83 -26.74 -14.64
N LEU A 103 8.81 -26.35 -15.43
CA LEU A 103 8.94 -25.35 -16.49
C LEU A 103 9.29 -23.94 -15.98
N ASP A 104 9.01 -23.67 -14.71
CA ASP A 104 9.35 -22.41 -14.03
C ASP A 104 10.63 -22.49 -13.20
N SER A 105 11.40 -23.60 -13.27
CA SER A 105 12.69 -23.65 -12.60
C SER A 105 13.62 -22.54 -13.12
N LYS A 106 14.36 -21.93 -12.20
CA LYS A 106 15.40 -20.93 -12.50
C LYS A 106 16.81 -21.53 -12.42
N ALA A 107 16.93 -22.83 -12.09
CA ALA A 107 18.22 -23.48 -11.98
C ALA A 107 18.91 -23.51 -13.35
N PRO A 108 20.19 -23.08 -13.46
CA PRO A 108 20.91 -23.05 -14.74
C PRO A 108 20.96 -24.41 -15.44
N GLU A 109 21.09 -25.50 -14.68
CA GLU A 109 21.12 -26.87 -15.17
C GLU A 109 19.79 -27.32 -15.78
N ASP A 110 18.66 -26.77 -15.32
CA ASP A 110 17.33 -27.11 -15.82
C ASP A 110 17.02 -26.39 -17.14
N GLN A 111 17.62 -25.22 -17.40
CA GLN A 111 17.25 -24.37 -18.55
C GLN A 111 17.37 -25.05 -19.92
N PRO A 112 18.46 -25.79 -20.23
CA PRO A 112 18.57 -26.49 -21.51
C PRO A 112 17.50 -27.57 -21.67
N ILE A 113 17.17 -28.27 -20.59
CA ILE A 113 16.15 -29.34 -20.59
C ILE A 113 14.77 -28.73 -20.79
N ILE A 114 14.45 -27.65 -20.05
CA ILE A 114 13.19 -26.92 -20.20
C ILE A 114 13.07 -26.36 -21.61
N ALA A 115 14.14 -25.85 -22.23
CA ALA A 115 14.09 -25.33 -23.59
C ALA A 115 13.65 -26.37 -24.64
N GLY A 116 13.97 -27.64 -24.42
CA GLY A 116 13.56 -28.77 -25.28
C GLY A 116 12.24 -29.43 -24.87
N ALA A 117 11.58 -28.99 -23.81
CA ALA A 117 10.34 -29.61 -23.35
C ALA A 117 9.19 -29.43 -24.35
N PRO A 118 8.24 -30.39 -24.43
CA PRO A 118 7.04 -30.25 -25.24
C PRO A 118 6.26 -29.00 -24.81
N ARG A 119 5.60 -28.32 -25.75
CA ARG A 119 4.87 -27.08 -25.46
C ARG A 119 3.38 -27.35 -25.35
N ILE A 120 2.76 -26.92 -24.26
CA ILE A 120 1.32 -27.13 -24.04
C ILE A 120 0.45 -26.58 -25.19
N VAL A 121 0.86 -25.46 -25.77
CA VAL A 121 0.17 -24.80 -26.91
C VAL A 121 0.04 -25.70 -28.15
N GLU A 122 0.94 -26.67 -28.32
CA GLU A 122 0.93 -27.64 -29.44
C GLU A 122 -0.04 -28.80 -29.19
N HIS A 123 -0.52 -28.96 -27.95
CA HIS A 123 -1.42 -30.02 -27.52
C HIS A 123 -2.85 -29.52 -27.25
N LEU A 124 -3.12 -28.24 -27.52
CA LEU A 124 -4.46 -27.67 -27.43
C LEU A 124 -5.33 -28.14 -28.60
N THR A 125 -6.57 -28.50 -28.28
CA THR A 125 -7.71 -28.66 -29.18
C THR A 125 -7.97 -27.38 -29.97
N ALA A 126 -8.76 -27.52 -31.04
CA ALA A 126 -9.15 -26.38 -31.87
C ALA A 126 -9.95 -25.32 -31.07
N GLU A 127 -10.72 -25.73 -30.06
CA GLU A 127 -11.51 -24.81 -29.23
C GLU A 127 -10.62 -23.94 -28.34
N SER A 128 -9.75 -24.56 -27.54
CA SER A 128 -8.83 -23.86 -26.63
C SER A 128 -7.84 -22.99 -27.41
N ARG A 129 -7.42 -23.44 -28.60
CA ARG A 129 -6.60 -22.63 -29.52
C ARG A 129 -7.34 -21.40 -30.05
N ARG A 130 -8.60 -21.54 -30.49
CA ARG A 130 -9.42 -20.40 -30.96
C ARG A 130 -9.65 -19.40 -29.84
N ARG A 131 -9.92 -19.86 -28.62
CA ARG A 131 -10.03 -19.00 -27.44
C ARG A 131 -8.76 -18.18 -27.22
N PHE A 132 -7.60 -18.83 -27.20
CA PHE A 132 -6.34 -18.13 -26.97
C PHE A 132 -5.99 -17.15 -28.11
N GLN A 133 -6.27 -17.55 -29.36
CA GLN A 133 -6.14 -16.65 -30.52
C GLN A 133 -7.03 -15.41 -30.40
N PHE A 134 -8.29 -15.58 -29.96
CA PHE A 134 -9.18 -14.45 -29.71
C PHE A 134 -8.59 -13.49 -28.66
N VAL A 135 -8.09 -14.02 -27.54
CA VAL A 135 -7.47 -13.19 -26.49
C VAL A 135 -6.29 -12.40 -27.05
N SER A 136 -5.34 -13.06 -27.72
CA SER A 136 -4.17 -12.40 -28.31
C SER A 136 -4.55 -11.33 -29.34
N GLN A 137 -5.49 -11.63 -30.26
CA GLN A 137 -5.96 -10.67 -31.26
C GLN A 137 -6.67 -9.46 -30.64
N MET A 138 -7.43 -9.66 -29.56
CA MET A 138 -8.10 -8.56 -28.87
C MET A 138 -7.10 -7.69 -28.10
N LEU A 139 -6.06 -8.28 -27.49
CA LEU A 139 -4.98 -7.51 -26.88
C LEU A 139 -4.21 -6.68 -27.92
N ASP A 140 -3.96 -7.24 -29.12
CA ASP A 140 -3.40 -6.49 -30.25
C ASP A 140 -4.30 -5.32 -30.67
N ALA A 141 -5.61 -5.55 -30.77
CA ALA A 141 -6.59 -4.51 -31.12
C ALA A 141 -6.66 -3.38 -30.07
N LEU A 142 -6.50 -3.73 -28.78
CA LEU A 142 -6.39 -2.78 -27.67
C LEU A 142 -5.00 -2.14 -27.56
N ARG A 143 -4.05 -2.52 -28.43
CA ARG A 143 -2.66 -2.07 -28.41
C ARG A 143 -1.96 -2.34 -27.08
N ILE A 144 -2.27 -3.47 -26.45
CA ILE A 144 -1.63 -3.92 -25.22
C ILE A 144 -0.43 -4.81 -25.60
N PRO A 145 0.82 -4.34 -25.37
CA PRO A 145 2.00 -5.14 -25.67
C PRO A 145 2.03 -6.39 -24.79
N HIS A 146 2.11 -7.56 -25.41
CA HIS A 146 2.13 -8.84 -24.70
C HIS A 146 3.10 -9.82 -25.35
N ALA A 147 3.63 -10.74 -24.54
CA ALA A 147 4.47 -11.84 -25.01
C ALA A 147 3.81 -13.18 -24.68
N VAL A 148 3.86 -14.13 -25.62
CA VAL A 148 3.42 -15.50 -25.35
C VAL A 148 4.56 -16.25 -24.66
N ASN A 149 4.36 -16.60 -23.39
CA ASN A 149 5.29 -17.41 -22.62
C ASN A 149 4.70 -18.80 -22.41
N TRP A 150 5.07 -19.77 -23.25
CA TRP A 150 4.54 -21.14 -23.15
C TRP A 150 4.93 -21.86 -21.84
N ARG A 151 5.96 -21.36 -21.12
CA ARG A 151 6.40 -21.87 -19.82
C ARG A 151 5.60 -21.30 -18.66
N LEU A 152 4.79 -20.26 -18.91
CA LEU A 152 3.94 -19.65 -17.89
C LEU A 152 2.89 -20.65 -17.44
N VAL A 153 3.13 -21.19 -16.25
CA VAL A 153 2.21 -22.05 -15.51
C VAL A 153 1.99 -21.41 -14.15
N ARG A 154 0.81 -21.61 -13.58
CA ARG A 154 0.49 -21.07 -12.25
C ARG A 154 0.68 -22.14 -11.19
N GLY A 155 1.03 -21.71 -9.98
CA GLY A 155 1.25 -22.63 -8.85
C GLY A 155 -0.02 -23.33 -8.36
N LEU A 156 -1.20 -22.93 -8.82
CA LEU A 156 -2.48 -23.47 -8.39
C LEU A 156 -3.10 -24.29 -9.52
N ASP A 157 -3.46 -25.54 -9.23
CA ASP A 157 -3.82 -26.51 -10.27
C ASP A 157 -5.24 -26.33 -10.84
N TYR A 158 -6.03 -25.43 -10.23
CA TYR A 158 -7.42 -25.19 -10.61
C TYR A 158 -7.60 -24.37 -11.90
N TYR A 159 -6.54 -23.73 -12.41
CA TYR A 159 -6.67 -22.89 -13.61
C TYR A 159 -7.02 -23.73 -14.84
N ASN A 160 -7.62 -23.13 -15.86
CA ASN A 160 -7.82 -23.66 -17.21
C ASN A 160 -7.69 -22.53 -18.23
N ASP A 161 -7.45 -22.90 -19.49
CA ASP A 161 -7.34 -21.96 -20.60
C ASP A 161 -6.34 -20.82 -20.32
N THR A 162 -6.79 -19.56 -20.38
CA THR A 162 -5.94 -18.37 -20.30
C THR A 162 -5.31 -18.23 -18.91
N VAL A 163 -3.98 -18.03 -18.88
CA VAL A 163 -3.23 -17.56 -17.72
C VAL A 163 -2.34 -16.41 -18.13
N TRP A 164 -2.13 -15.47 -17.21
CA TRP A 164 -1.28 -14.31 -17.48
C TRP A 164 -0.60 -13.79 -16.23
N GLU A 165 0.46 -13.04 -16.45
CA GLU A 165 1.12 -12.26 -15.42
C GLU A 165 1.64 -10.94 -15.99
N ILE A 166 1.65 -9.92 -15.15
CA ILE A 166 2.36 -8.68 -15.41
C ILE A 166 3.64 -8.73 -14.57
N LYS A 167 4.75 -8.76 -15.29
CA LYS A 167 6.08 -8.66 -14.73
C LYS A 167 6.55 -7.23 -14.75
N TYR A 168 7.37 -6.89 -13.78
CA TYR A 168 8.00 -5.62 -13.65
C TYR A 168 9.50 -5.84 -13.49
N ALA A 169 10.24 -5.50 -14.53
CA ALA A 169 11.69 -5.64 -14.53
C ALA A 169 12.32 -4.49 -13.75
N ASP A 170 12.94 -4.82 -12.63
CA ASP A 170 13.76 -3.90 -11.85
C ASP A 170 15.04 -4.63 -11.43
N ALA A 171 16.17 -3.94 -11.58
CA ALA A 171 17.49 -4.47 -11.26
C ALA A 171 17.66 -4.85 -9.78
N GLN A 172 16.84 -4.30 -8.87
CA GLN A 172 16.94 -4.51 -7.42
C GLN A 172 15.92 -5.50 -6.85
N LEU A 173 14.85 -5.83 -7.59
CA LEU A 173 13.81 -6.77 -7.14
C LEU A 173 14.20 -8.25 -7.32
N GLY A 174 15.37 -8.50 -7.91
CA GLY A 174 15.92 -9.83 -8.18
C GLY A 174 15.19 -10.54 -9.32
N ALA A 175 15.92 -11.27 -10.17
CA ALA A 175 15.37 -11.98 -11.33
C ALA A 175 14.33 -13.07 -10.99
N SER A 176 14.16 -13.41 -9.71
CA SER A 176 13.26 -14.45 -9.23
C SER A 176 11.86 -13.95 -8.82
N GLN A 177 11.57 -12.65 -8.88
CA GLN A 177 10.36 -12.06 -8.29
C GLN A 177 9.74 -10.91 -9.08
N ASP A 178 9.87 -10.89 -10.39
CA ASP A 178 9.38 -9.79 -11.23
C ASP A 178 7.84 -9.72 -11.34
N THR A 179 7.09 -10.76 -10.99
CA THR A 179 5.61 -10.74 -11.07
C THR A 179 4.96 -9.83 -10.02
N ILE A 180 4.17 -8.85 -10.48
CA ILE A 180 3.44 -7.88 -9.63
C ILE A 180 1.93 -8.07 -9.62
N LEU A 181 1.40 -8.67 -10.69
CA LEU A 181 0.00 -9.03 -10.85
C LEU A 181 -0.06 -10.33 -11.63
N ALA A 182 -0.95 -11.23 -11.25
CA ALA A 182 -1.17 -12.43 -12.04
C ALA A 182 -2.60 -12.93 -11.95
N GLY A 183 -3.03 -13.60 -13.01
CA GLY A 183 -4.39 -14.08 -13.15
C GLY A 183 -4.52 -15.27 -14.07
N GLY A 184 -5.76 -15.71 -14.20
CA GLY A 184 -6.12 -16.82 -15.07
C GLY A 184 -7.61 -17.14 -14.99
N ARG A 185 -8.04 -18.02 -15.88
CA ARG A 185 -9.39 -18.61 -15.88
C ARG A 185 -9.43 -19.89 -15.06
N TYR A 186 -10.51 -20.16 -14.34
CA TYR A 186 -10.61 -21.27 -13.38
C TYR A 186 -12.05 -21.79 -13.20
N ASP A 187 -12.68 -22.20 -14.30
CA ASP A 187 -14.12 -22.53 -14.39
C ASP A 187 -14.60 -23.64 -13.44
N LYS A 188 -13.68 -24.48 -12.95
CA LYS A 188 -13.99 -25.64 -12.09
C LYS A 188 -13.90 -25.38 -10.59
N LEU A 189 -13.34 -24.23 -10.18
CA LEU A 189 -13.02 -23.99 -8.78
C LEU A 189 -14.27 -23.98 -7.90
N VAL A 190 -15.33 -23.30 -8.34
CA VAL A 190 -16.59 -23.19 -7.58
C VAL A 190 -17.25 -24.57 -7.40
N GLY A 191 -17.33 -25.38 -8.45
CA GLY A 191 -17.84 -26.74 -8.37
C GLY A 191 -17.02 -27.59 -7.39
N THR A 192 -15.70 -27.51 -7.49
CA THR A 192 -14.76 -28.24 -6.61
C THR A 192 -14.95 -27.88 -5.14
N LEU A 193 -15.08 -26.58 -4.81
CA LEU A 193 -15.27 -26.11 -3.44
C LEU A 193 -16.66 -26.39 -2.87
N SER A 194 -17.69 -26.41 -3.72
CA SER A 194 -19.07 -26.67 -3.32
C SER A 194 -19.45 -28.16 -3.33
N GLY A 195 -18.58 -29.04 -3.84
CA GLY A 195 -18.91 -30.45 -4.09
C GLY A 195 -19.92 -30.64 -5.24
N SER A 196 -20.14 -29.61 -6.06
CA SER A 196 -21.05 -29.63 -7.20
C SER A 196 -20.32 -29.98 -8.49
N SER A 197 -21.00 -30.67 -9.41
CA SER A 197 -20.51 -30.92 -10.77
C SER A 197 -20.75 -29.73 -11.73
N VAL A 198 -21.30 -28.62 -11.23
CA VAL A 198 -21.55 -27.43 -12.03
C VAL A 198 -20.26 -26.64 -12.21
N ASP A 199 -19.80 -26.56 -13.46
CA ASP A 199 -18.76 -25.61 -13.85
C ASP A 199 -19.35 -24.19 -13.84
N VAL A 200 -18.68 -23.28 -13.13
CA VAL A 200 -19.05 -21.85 -13.10
C VAL A 200 -17.91 -21.10 -13.77
N PRO A 201 -18.09 -20.64 -15.02
CA PRO A 201 -17.03 -19.95 -15.73
C PRO A 201 -16.51 -18.78 -14.91
N ALA A 202 -15.20 -18.74 -14.68
CA ALA A 202 -14.60 -17.77 -13.77
C ALA A 202 -13.23 -17.33 -14.24
N VAL A 203 -12.94 -16.04 -14.11
CA VAL A 203 -11.65 -15.46 -14.50
C VAL A 203 -11.35 -14.28 -13.59
N GLY A 204 -10.07 -14.11 -13.27
CA GLY A 204 -9.65 -12.95 -12.51
C GLY A 204 -8.17 -12.94 -12.22
N TRP A 205 -7.78 -11.98 -11.40
CA TRP A 205 -6.40 -11.69 -11.07
C TRP A 205 -6.28 -11.15 -9.66
N ALA A 206 -5.08 -11.30 -9.11
CA ALA A 206 -4.68 -10.67 -7.86
C ALA A 206 -3.33 -9.94 -8.04
N ALA A 207 -3.14 -8.89 -7.26
CA ALA A 207 -1.90 -8.12 -7.18
C ALA A 207 -1.53 -7.91 -5.71
N GLY A 208 -0.23 -8.09 -5.40
CA GLY A 208 0.30 -7.91 -4.05
C GLY A 208 0.51 -6.43 -3.75
N ILE A 209 -0.18 -5.92 -2.73
CA ILE A 209 -0.11 -4.50 -2.31
C ILE A 209 1.31 -4.20 -1.81
N ASP A 210 1.87 -5.07 -0.97
CA ASP A 210 3.23 -4.91 -0.43
C ASP A 210 4.27 -4.81 -1.56
N ARG A 211 4.10 -5.60 -2.62
CA ARG A 211 5.03 -5.62 -3.76
C ARG A 211 4.95 -4.33 -4.56
N LEU A 212 3.74 -3.86 -4.85
CA LEU A 212 3.53 -2.59 -5.55
C LEU A 212 4.03 -1.41 -4.71
N ALA A 213 3.75 -1.39 -3.41
CA ALA A 213 4.23 -0.37 -2.49
C ALA A 213 5.76 -0.36 -2.39
N LEU A 214 6.41 -1.53 -2.39
CA LEU A 214 7.86 -1.64 -2.41
C LEU A 214 8.45 -0.97 -3.66
N ILE A 215 7.92 -1.29 -4.84
CA ILE A 215 8.35 -0.68 -6.11
C ILE A 215 8.13 0.85 -6.08
N MET A 216 6.97 1.31 -5.62
CA MET A 216 6.65 2.74 -5.56
C MET A 216 7.52 3.50 -4.55
N SER A 217 7.78 2.93 -3.37
CA SER A 217 8.60 3.59 -2.33
C SER A 217 10.07 3.74 -2.74
N GLN A 218 10.60 2.79 -3.52
CA GLN A 218 11.93 2.87 -4.13
C GLN A 218 12.01 3.97 -5.20
N SER A 219 10.88 4.28 -5.83
CA SER A 219 10.76 5.37 -6.80
C SER A 219 10.71 6.73 -6.08
N ALA A 220 9.95 6.80 -4.98
CA ALA A 220 9.80 8.00 -4.17
C ALA A 220 11.09 8.41 -3.45
N SER A 221 11.94 7.45 -3.05
CA SER A 221 13.26 7.75 -2.48
C SER A 221 14.27 8.29 -3.51
N MET A 222 14.05 8.07 -4.82
CA MET A 222 14.76 8.78 -5.90
C MET A 222 14.14 10.15 -6.24
N GLN A 223 12.90 10.41 -5.83
CA GLN A 223 12.18 11.68 -6.03
C GLN A 223 12.03 12.48 -4.74
N ALA A 224 12.80 12.21 -3.68
CA ALA A 224 12.71 12.90 -2.41
C ALA A 224 13.27 14.34 -2.46
N GLY A 225 12.57 15.21 -3.20
CA GLY A 225 12.14 16.52 -2.73
C GLY A 225 10.60 16.52 -2.71
N SER A 226 10.01 16.79 -1.55
CA SER A 226 8.58 17.03 -1.27
C SER A 226 7.56 15.92 -1.57
N ASP A 227 7.29 15.09 -0.56
CA ASP A 227 5.99 15.02 0.15
C ASP A 227 5.92 13.72 0.95
N THR A 228 6.58 13.74 2.11
CA THR A 228 6.33 12.76 3.16
C THR A 228 4.94 13.01 3.73
N ALA A 229 4.11 11.95 3.81
CA ALA A 229 2.81 11.89 4.47
C ALA A 229 2.64 13.00 5.52
N ALA A 230 1.76 13.95 5.24
CA ALA A 230 1.65 15.21 5.97
C ALA A 230 1.42 14.94 7.46
N ALA A 231 2.50 15.02 8.25
CA ALA A 231 2.42 15.21 9.68
C ALA A 231 1.49 16.42 9.94
N PRO A 232 0.69 16.41 11.02
CA PRO A 232 -0.25 17.49 11.27
C PRO A 232 0.46 18.85 11.24
N SER A 233 0.05 19.69 10.30
CA SER A 233 0.69 20.98 10.01
C SER A 233 0.59 21.99 11.17
N ILE A 234 -0.38 21.81 12.07
CA ILE A 234 -0.67 22.75 13.16
C ILE A 234 -0.82 21.99 14.49
N GLY A 235 -0.14 22.49 15.52
CA GLY A 235 -0.31 22.04 16.90
C GLY A 235 -1.07 23.06 17.74
N VAL A 236 -2.02 22.61 18.57
CA VAL A 236 -2.63 23.44 19.63
C VAL A 236 -2.15 22.94 20.99
N VAL A 237 -1.63 23.84 21.81
CA VAL A 237 -1.01 23.53 23.10
C VAL A 237 -1.77 24.25 24.21
N SER A 238 -2.34 23.49 25.14
CA SER A 238 -2.84 24.01 26.41
C SER A 238 -1.69 24.16 27.43
N LEU A 239 -1.62 25.30 28.12
CA LEU A 239 -0.61 25.63 29.13
C LEU A 239 -1.28 25.83 30.50
N PRO A 240 -1.66 24.76 31.21
CA PRO A 240 -2.35 24.85 32.50
C PRO A 240 -1.48 25.45 33.60
N LEU A 241 -2.14 26.13 34.55
CA LEU A 241 -1.58 26.64 35.79
C LEU A 241 -1.30 25.50 36.78
N ARG A 242 -0.35 25.75 37.69
CA ARG A 242 -0.03 24.82 38.78
C ARG A 242 -1.16 24.80 39.81
N ALA A 243 -1.65 23.61 40.13
CA ALA A 243 -2.38 23.42 41.38
C ALA A 243 -1.41 23.66 42.54
N THR A 244 -1.66 24.70 43.34
CA THR A 244 -0.99 24.88 44.62
C THR A 244 -1.57 23.84 45.59
N THR A 245 -0.80 22.83 45.94
CA THR A 245 -1.14 21.93 47.05
C THR A 245 -0.90 22.69 48.35
N GLU A 246 -1.85 23.54 48.75
CA GLU A 246 -1.92 24.18 50.07
C GLU A 246 -3.30 24.83 50.22
N ASN A 247 -4.23 24.21 50.95
CA ASN A 247 -4.40 24.53 52.37
C ASN A 247 -5.45 23.64 53.08
N ASP A 248 -5.05 23.13 54.24
CA ASP A 248 -5.92 23.03 55.40
C ASP A 248 -6.47 24.43 55.74
N GLY A 249 -7.74 24.51 56.14
CA GLY A 249 -8.24 25.64 56.93
C GLY A 249 -9.46 26.35 56.36
N ASP A 250 -10.57 26.22 57.10
CA ASP A 250 -11.78 27.04 57.02
C ASP A 250 -11.44 28.54 56.92
N GLY A 251 -12.03 29.21 55.93
CA GLY A 251 -11.90 30.65 55.72
C GLY A 251 -13.04 31.17 54.86
N ASP A 252 -14.06 31.71 55.51
CA ASP A 252 -15.17 32.47 54.94
C ASP A 252 -14.62 33.72 54.22
N GLY A 253 -14.84 33.84 52.91
CA GLY A 253 -14.27 34.91 52.09
C GLY A 253 -14.80 34.90 50.66
N ASP A 254 -15.87 35.65 50.43
CA ASP A 254 -16.38 36.06 49.12
C ASP A 254 -15.38 37.01 48.45
N ASP A 255 -14.68 36.54 47.42
CA ASP A 255 -14.07 37.36 46.38
C ASP A 255 -14.02 36.51 45.10
N GLY A 256 -14.54 37.04 43.99
CA GLY A 256 -14.85 36.33 42.73
C GLY A 256 -13.67 35.79 41.90
N ALA A 257 -12.63 35.24 42.54
CA ALA A 257 -11.50 34.58 41.90
C ALA A 257 -11.84 33.11 41.54
N LEU A 258 -11.69 32.74 40.27
CA LEU A 258 -11.88 31.37 39.81
C LEU A 258 -10.83 30.44 40.42
N THR A 259 -11.23 29.23 40.84
CA THR A 259 -10.29 28.20 41.28
C THR A 259 -9.32 27.82 40.16
N VAL A 260 -8.10 27.39 40.50
CA VAL A 260 -7.09 26.96 39.52
C VAL A 260 -7.63 25.86 38.58
N GLU A 261 -8.48 24.97 39.10
CA GLU A 261 -9.14 23.94 38.32
C GLU A 261 -10.13 24.52 37.30
N ALA A 262 -10.91 25.53 37.68
CA ALA A 262 -11.82 26.22 36.77
C ALA A 262 -11.05 26.98 35.67
N VAL A 263 -9.91 27.61 36.00
CA VAL A 263 -9.03 28.26 35.02
C VAL A 263 -8.42 27.24 34.06
N ASN A 264 -7.90 26.11 34.57
CA ASN A 264 -7.37 25.04 33.74
C ASN A 264 -8.44 24.42 32.83
N GLY A 265 -9.67 24.26 33.33
CA GLY A 265 -10.82 23.83 32.53
C GLY A 265 -11.09 24.77 31.36
N ARG A 266 -11.03 26.09 31.59
CA ARG A 266 -11.18 27.11 30.51
C ARG A 266 -10.05 27.03 29.49
N ILE A 267 -8.80 26.85 29.93
CA ILE A 267 -7.63 26.70 29.04
C ILE A 267 -7.81 25.49 28.12
N HIS A 268 -8.16 24.33 28.68
CA HIS A 268 -8.39 23.12 27.89
C HIS A 268 -9.60 23.23 26.97
N ALA A 269 -10.69 23.84 27.42
CA ALA A 269 -11.87 24.08 26.61
C ALA A 269 -11.56 24.97 25.40
N LEU A 270 -10.87 26.10 25.62
CA LEU A 270 -10.46 27.01 24.54
C LEU A 270 -9.51 26.33 23.55
N ALA A 271 -8.54 25.54 24.04
CA ALA A 271 -7.64 24.78 23.19
C ALA A 271 -8.39 23.74 22.33
N ALA A 272 -9.39 23.06 22.89
CA ALA A 272 -10.23 22.11 22.17
C ALA A 272 -11.12 22.78 21.12
N GLN A 273 -11.75 23.91 21.46
CA GLN A 273 -12.56 24.71 20.54
C GLN A 273 -11.71 25.23 19.36
N THR A 274 -10.53 25.77 19.66
CA THR A 274 -9.55 26.23 18.68
C THR A 274 -9.16 25.10 17.72
N ALA A 275 -8.83 23.92 18.27
CA ALA A 275 -8.47 22.77 17.44
C ALA A 275 -9.64 22.28 16.56
N SER A 276 -10.88 22.29 17.07
CA SER A 276 -12.07 21.94 16.26
C SER A 276 -12.23 22.88 15.08
N ARG A 277 -12.17 24.19 15.31
CA ARG A 277 -12.30 25.20 14.26
C ARG A 277 -11.22 25.10 13.19
N ILE A 278 -9.97 24.84 13.58
CA ILE A 278 -8.91 24.62 12.59
C ILE A 278 -9.25 23.42 11.70
N ARG A 279 -9.73 22.30 12.27
CA ARG A 279 -10.13 21.11 11.51
C ARG A 279 -11.34 21.37 10.61
N GLU A 280 -12.30 22.17 11.05
CA GLU A 280 -13.47 22.57 10.25
C GLU A 280 -13.07 23.37 8.99
N THR A 281 -11.91 24.02 8.99
CA THR A 281 -11.34 24.66 7.77
C THR A 281 -10.64 23.70 6.82
N GLY A 282 -10.68 22.39 7.10
CA GLY A 282 -10.00 21.35 6.31
C GLY A 282 -8.51 21.17 6.62
N ARG A 283 -7.98 21.82 7.67
CA ARG A 283 -6.56 21.77 8.02
C ARG A 283 -6.24 20.67 9.04
N ALA A 284 -5.14 19.96 8.82
CA ALA A 284 -4.65 18.94 9.74
C ALA A 284 -4.11 19.61 11.03
N CYS A 285 -4.79 19.33 12.15
CA CYS A 285 -4.51 19.92 13.46
C CYS A 285 -4.54 18.88 14.56
N ILE A 286 -3.50 18.86 15.40
CA ILE A 286 -3.40 18.01 16.59
C ILE A 286 -3.33 18.84 17.86
N MET A 287 -3.96 18.35 18.92
CA MET A 287 -3.75 18.90 20.26
C MET A 287 -2.57 18.20 20.91
N LEU A 288 -1.59 18.98 21.37
CA LEU A 288 -0.46 18.47 22.13
C LEU A 288 -0.88 18.35 23.59
N HIS A 289 -1.38 17.17 23.95
CA HIS A 289 -1.71 16.84 25.33
C HIS A 289 -0.45 16.67 26.15
N GLN A 290 -0.45 17.25 27.35
CA GLN A 290 0.66 17.09 28.30
C GLN A 290 0.43 15.82 29.12
N THR A 291 1.48 15.01 29.28
CA THR A 291 1.43 13.75 30.04
C THR A 291 1.52 13.97 31.56
N THR A 292 1.77 15.20 31.98
CA THR A 292 1.94 15.59 33.39
C THR A 292 1.04 16.77 33.72
N THR A 293 0.63 16.88 34.98
CA THR A 293 -0.09 18.04 35.55
C THR A 293 0.73 19.34 35.49
N ARG A 294 2.01 19.24 35.13
CA ARG A 294 2.91 20.37 34.89
C ARG A 294 3.05 20.61 33.38
N ALA A 295 2.81 21.86 32.95
CA ALA A 295 3.25 22.30 31.64
C ALA A 295 4.79 22.30 31.54
N PRO A 296 5.39 21.55 30.60
CA PRO A 296 6.82 21.66 30.36
C PRO A 296 7.16 23.08 29.88
N PRO A 297 8.43 23.51 30.05
CA PRO A 297 8.86 24.80 29.53
C PRO A 297 8.52 24.94 28.05
N ILE A 298 8.09 26.13 27.63
CA ILE A 298 7.69 26.42 26.24
C ILE A 298 8.76 25.95 25.23
N GLY A 299 10.05 26.10 25.56
CA GLY A 299 11.14 25.62 24.71
C GLY A 299 11.09 24.11 24.41
N ARG A 300 10.68 23.26 25.37
CA ARG A 300 10.53 21.81 25.16
C ARG A 300 9.31 21.49 24.29
N ILE A 301 8.22 22.23 24.46
CA ILE A 301 7.00 22.12 23.65
C ILE A 301 7.31 22.47 22.19
N LEU A 302 8.02 23.58 21.97
CA LEU A 302 8.42 24.00 20.62
C LEU A 302 9.42 23.03 19.99
N LYS A 303 10.31 22.44 20.77
CA LYS A 303 11.20 21.37 20.29
C LYS A 303 10.39 20.15 19.84
N GLN A 304 9.42 19.71 20.62
CA GLN A 304 8.52 18.61 20.26
C GLN A 304 7.70 18.94 19.00
N ALA A 305 7.17 20.16 18.88
CA ALA A 305 6.46 20.60 17.69
C ALA A 305 7.35 20.62 16.44
N HIS A 306 8.62 20.99 16.59
CA HIS A 306 9.62 20.93 15.51
C HIS A 306 9.95 19.48 15.11
N GLU A 307 10.13 18.57 16.08
CA GLU A 307 10.34 17.13 15.84
C GLU A 307 9.13 16.48 15.15
N MET A 308 7.93 16.97 15.41
CA MET A 308 6.69 16.55 14.74
C MET A 308 6.42 17.27 13.41
N ASN A 309 7.39 18.04 12.90
CA ASN A 309 7.31 18.79 11.64
C ASN A 309 6.10 19.73 11.52
N MET A 310 5.69 20.33 12.64
CA MET A 310 4.58 21.30 12.64
C MET A 310 5.02 22.63 12.03
N GLN A 311 4.16 23.23 11.21
CA GLN A 311 4.40 24.51 10.56
C GLN A 311 3.99 25.70 11.46
N ALA A 312 2.95 25.52 12.29
CA ALA A 312 2.50 26.51 13.26
C ALA A 312 2.06 25.87 14.58
N VAL A 313 2.18 26.63 15.67
CA VAL A 313 1.72 26.24 17.01
C VAL A 313 0.84 27.34 17.60
N VAL A 314 -0.34 26.98 18.07
CA VAL A 314 -1.22 27.85 18.86
C VAL A 314 -1.00 27.55 20.34
N LEU A 315 -0.64 28.56 21.11
CA LEU A 315 -0.44 28.49 22.55
C LEU A 315 -1.68 29.05 23.24
N VAL A 316 -2.25 28.29 24.17
CA VAL A 316 -3.42 28.66 24.95
C VAL A 316 -3.05 28.54 26.42
N GLY A 317 -2.78 29.67 27.09
CA GLY A 317 -2.54 29.76 28.52
C GLY A 317 -3.66 30.54 29.23
N GLU A 318 -3.39 30.95 30.47
CA GLU A 318 -4.32 31.70 31.30
C GLU A 318 -4.78 33.00 30.64
N ASN A 319 -3.85 33.79 30.09
CA ASN A 319 -4.16 35.07 29.45
C ASN A 319 -5.04 34.87 28.22
N GLU A 320 -4.74 33.86 27.39
CA GLU A 320 -5.53 33.54 26.22
C GLU A 320 -6.94 33.06 26.62
N ALA A 321 -7.06 32.24 27.67
CA ALA A 321 -8.34 31.78 28.21
C ALA A 321 -9.17 32.90 28.85
N ALA A 322 -8.52 33.92 29.40
CA ALA A 322 -9.17 35.09 29.99
C ALA A 322 -9.64 36.09 28.94
N THR A 323 -8.82 36.36 27.91
CA THR A 323 -9.05 37.42 26.92
C THR A 323 -9.69 36.94 25.62
N GLY A 324 -9.64 35.64 25.33
CA GLY A 324 -10.06 35.08 24.04
C GLY A 324 -9.11 35.40 22.87
N GLN A 325 -7.98 36.06 23.15
CA GLN A 325 -6.94 36.29 22.15
C GLN A 325 -5.95 35.13 22.17
N LEU A 326 -5.77 34.45 21.04
CA LEU A 326 -4.88 33.31 20.88
C LEU A 326 -3.48 33.77 20.47
N THR A 327 -2.46 33.09 21.01
CA THR A 327 -1.07 33.29 20.60
C THR A 327 -0.70 32.24 19.56
N VAL A 328 -0.34 32.66 18.34
CA VAL A 328 0.07 31.77 17.25
C VAL A 328 1.51 32.02 16.87
N ARG A 329 2.30 30.95 16.72
CA ARG A 329 3.70 31.00 16.35
C ARG A 329 3.97 30.17 15.10
N ARG A 330 4.62 30.78 14.11
CA ARG A 330 5.11 30.10 12.90
C ARG A 330 6.47 29.46 13.20
N MET A 331 6.62 28.17 12.93
CA MET A 331 7.82 27.43 13.36
C MET A 331 9.05 27.74 12.50
N GLY A 332 8.88 27.89 11.18
CA GLY A 332 9.98 28.16 10.25
C GLY A 332 10.61 29.55 10.42
N THR A 333 9.79 30.59 10.53
CA THR A 333 10.24 32.00 10.64
C THR A 333 10.35 32.50 12.08
N ARG A 334 9.82 31.75 13.05
CA ARG A 334 9.69 32.15 14.46
C ARG A 334 8.85 33.42 14.67
N GLU A 335 8.09 33.83 13.66
CA GLU A 335 7.10 34.90 13.76
C GLU A 335 6.01 34.52 14.77
N GLN A 336 5.60 35.46 15.62
CA GLN A 336 4.54 35.28 16.61
C GLN A 336 3.50 36.38 16.43
N ALA A 337 2.23 36.01 16.44
CA ALA A 337 1.10 36.92 16.32
C ALA A 337 0.03 36.58 17.35
N THR A 338 -0.73 37.60 17.73
CA THR A 338 -1.91 37.46 18.58
C THR A 338 -3.14 37.72 17.71
N CYS A 339 -4.15 36.86 17.80
CA CYS A 339 -5.38 36.99 17.01
C CYS A 339 -6.60 36.49 17.78
N THR A 340 -7.80 36.92 17.40
CA THR A 340 -9.04 36.29 17.91
C THR A 340 -9.28 34.94 17.23
N GLU A 341 -10.18 34.13 17.78
CA GLU A 341 -10.55 32.85 17.15
C GLU A 341 -11.11 33.02 15.71
N GLU A 342 -11.81 34.12 15.43
CA GLU A 342 -12.37 34.42 14.11
C GLU A 342 -11.27 34.74 13.09
N GLN A 343 -10.21 35.39 13.53
CA GLN A 343 -9.08 35.81 12.69
C GLN A 343 -8.07 34.68 12.47
N LEU A 344 -8.10 33.64 13.31
CA LEU A 344 -7.14 32.54 13.28
C LEU A 344 -7.07 31.83 11.92
N SER A 345 -8.23 31.55 11.31
CA SER A 345 -8.29 30.88 10.00
C SER A 345 -7.60 31.70 8.91
N ALA A 346 -7.86 33.01 8.87
CA ALA A 346 -7.23 33.92 7.91
C ALA A 346 -5.72 34.07 8.15
N LEU A 347 -5.28 34.13 9.42
CA LEU A 347 -3.87 34.17 9.78
C LEU A 347 -3.14 32.91 9.30
N LEU A 348 -3.69 31.74 9.60
CA LEU A 348 -3.11 30.45 9.21
C LEU A 348 -3.08 30.29 7.69
N ALA A 349 -4.14 30.68 6.97
CA ALA A 349 -4.14 30.71 5.51
C ALA A 349 -3.02 31.59 4.95
N ARG A 350 -2.85 32.80 5.49
CA ARG A 350 -1.79 33.72 5.06
C ARG A 350 -0.38 33.15 5.31
N TRP A 351 -0.18 32.46 6.44
CA TRP A 351 1.13 31.93 6.83
C TRP A 351 1.48 30.60 6.19
N LEU A 352 0.50 29.75 5.88
CA LEU A 352 0.73 28.38 5.43
C LEU A 352 0.45 28.20 3.93
N ASP A 353 -0.45 28.99 3.34
CA ASP A 353 -0.84 28.84 1.93
C ASP A 353 0.01 29.68 0.97
N ARG A 354 0.83 30.62 1.47
CA ARG A 354 1.81 31.35 0.65
C ARG A 354 3.20 30.69 0.74
N PRO A 355 3.85 30.40 -0.40
CA PRO A 355 5.26 30.05 -0.37
C PRO A 355 6.03 31.20 0.30
N ALA A 356 7.08 30.85 1.06
CA ALA A 356 7.95 31.85 1.64
C ALA A 356 8.63 32.65 0.52
N ASP A 357 8.05 33.79 0.15
CA ASP A 357 8.70 34.77 -0.73
C ASP A 357 10.01 35.18 -0.07
N GLY A 358 11.11 34.71 -0.66
CA GLY A 358 12.44 34.89 -0.08
C GLY A 358 13.59 34.16 -0.77
N THR A 359 13.43 33.68 -2.00
CA THR A 359 14.60 33.42 -2.87
C THR A 359 14.92 34.72 -3.61
N ASN A 360 15.62 35.60 -2.90
CA ASN A 360 16.31 36.74 -3.50
C ASN A 360 17.81 36.45 -3.40
N ALA A 361 18.39 35.92 -4.48
CA ALA A 361 19.82 35.98 -4.77
C ALA A 361 20.06 35.55 -6.23
N GLN A 362 20.26 36.58 -7.06
CA GLN A 362 21.16 36.70 -8.22
C GLN A 362 21.61 35.47 -8.98
#